data_AF-A0A2V8UMT7-F1
#
_entry.id   AF-A0A2V8UMT7-F1
#
_cell.length_a   1.000
_cell.length_b   1.000
_cell.length_c   1.000
_cell.angle_alpha   90.00
_cell.angle_beta   90.00
_cell.angle_gamma   90.00
#
_symmetry.space_group_name_H-M   'P 1'
#
loop_
_entity.id
_entity.type
_entity.pdbx_description
1 polymer ?
#
loop_
_entity_poly.entity_id
_entity_poly.type
_entity_poly.pdbx_seq_one_letter_code
_entity_poly.pdbx_strand_id
1 'polypeptide(L)' 'MGLSKNSAVVGANGEVFDYPGLYVADGSVMPGPVAVNPALTIAALADCFAEHSSRTGSSSRAQPR' A
#
# COMPACT_ATOMS: atom_id res chain seq x y z
N MET A 1 6.03 -1.60 5.88
CA MET A 1 5.42 -0.25 5.86
C MET A 1 6.21 0.65 6.79
N GLY A 2 6.40 1.93 6.45
CA GLY A 2 7.14 2.85 7.31
C GLY A 2 6.98 4.32 6.92
N LEU A 3 7.67 5.19 7.67
CA LEU A 3 7.60 6.65 7.49
C LEU A 3 8.54 7.18 6.40
N SER A 4 9.51 6.37 5.95
CA SER A 4 10.50 6.78 4.95
C SER A 4 11.03 5.61 4.15
N LYS A 5 11.56 5.90 2.95
CA LYS A 5 12.23 4.93 2.09
C LYS A 5 13.52 4.34 2.66
N ASN A 6 14.13 5.01 3.64
CA ASN A 6 15.31 4.51 4.33
C ASN A 6 15.00 3.34 5.28
N SER A 7 13.73 3.20 5.71
CA SER A 7 13.32 2.20 6.70
C SER A 7 12.23 1.25 6.20
N ALA A 8 11.61 1.50 5.05
CA ALA A 8 10.58 0.63 4.47
C ALA A 8 10.49 0.79 2.95
N VAL A 9 9.91 -0.23 2.30
CA VAL A 9 9.63 -0.22 0.84
C VAL A 9 8.36 0.57 0.51
N VAL A 10 7.35 0.51 1.38
CA VAL A 10 6.05 1.16 1.18
C VAL A 10 5.70 2.11 2.31
N GLY A 11 4.96 3.16 1.97
CA GLY A 11 4.32 4.10 2.90
C GLY A 11 3.08 3.51 3.58
N ALA A 12 2.43 4.31 4.44
CA ALA A 12 1.25 3.89 5.21
C ALA A 12 0.03 3.52 4.34
N ASN A 13 0.00 3.99 3.10
CA ASN A 13 -1.04 3.71 2.10
C ASN A 13 -0.74 2.49 1.21
N GLY A 14 0.36 1.77 1.47
CA GLY A 14 0.78 0.63 0.66
C GLY A 14 1.46 0.99 -0.66
N GLU A 15 1.65 2.29 -0.96
CA GLU A 15 2.33 2.76 -2.16
C GLU A 15 3.85 2.65 -2.00
N VAL A 16 4.53 2.19 -3.04
CA VAL A 16 5.99 2.05 -3.07
C VAL A 16 6.63 3.42 -3.19
N PHE A 17 7.60 3.71 -2.31
CA PHE A 17 8.35 4.97 -2.38
C PHE A 17 9.05 5.10 -3.73
N ASP A 18 9.04 6.32 -4.29
CA ASP A 18 9.64 6.66 -5.60
C ASP A 18 8.98 5.97 -6.83
N TYR A 19 7.89 5.19 -6.66
CA TYR A 19 7.14 4.55 -7.76
C TYR A 19 5.63 4.85 -7.67
N PRO A 20 5.17 6.01 -8.18
CA PRO A 20 3.76 6.40 -8.11
C PRO A 20 2.85 5.39 -8.81
N GLY A 21 1.76 5.02 -8.14
CA GLY A 21 0.78 4.07 -8.68
C GLY A 21 1.18 2.60 -8.55
N LEU A 22 2.33 2.28 -7.97
CA LEU A 22 2.74 0.91 -7.63
C LEU A 22 2.48 0.64 -6.15
N TYR A 23 1.77 -0.45 -5.84
CA TYR A 23 1.35 -0.80 -4.48
C TYR A 23 1.72 -2.24 -4.13
N VAL A 24 1.97 -2.49 -2.84
CA VAL A 24 2.12 -3.84 -2.26
C VAL A 24 1.04 -4.04 -1.20
N ALA A 25 0.31 -5.15 -1.29
CA ALA A 25 -0.86 -5.45 -0.44
C ALA A 25 -0.83 -6.89 0.07
N ASP A 26 0.32 -7.31 0.61
CA ASP A 26 0.54 -8.64 1.18
C ASP A 26 1.10 -8.57 2.60
N GLY A 27 1.46 -9.71 3.19
CA GLY A 27 1.97 -9.77 4.56
C GLY A 27 3.34 -9.09 4.78
N SER A 28 4.13 -8.84 3.74
CA SER A 28 5.45 -8.19 3.85
C SER A 28 5.34 -6.72 4.26
N VAL A 29 4.18 -6.10 4.04
CA VAL A 29 3.99 -4.69 4.39
C VAL A 29 3.78 -4.48 5.88
N MET A 30 3.43 -5.54 6.63
CA MET A 30 3.21 -5.45 8.06
C MET A 30 4.54 -5.12 8.79
N PRO A 31 4.57 -4.14 9.70
CA PRO A 31 5.81 -3.72 10.38
C PRO A 31 6.31 -4.76 11.41
N GLY A 32 5.56 -5.83 11.63
CA GLY A 32 5.89 -6.93 12.52
C GLY A 32 4.82 -8.02 12.47
N PRO A 33 4.98 -9.08 13.28
CA PRO A 33 4.00 -10.16 13.37
C PRO A 33 2.64 -9.64 13.81
N VAL A 34 1.57 -10.12 13.18
CA VAL A 34 0.20 -9.89 13.63
C VAL A 34 -0.22 -11.03 14.56
N ALA A 35 -0.68 -10.70 15.76
CA ALA A 35 -1.09 -11.69 16.77
C ALA A 35 -2.43 -12.37 16.42
N VAL A 36 -3.21 -11.76 15.53
CA VAL A 36 -4.50 -12.25 15.04
C VAL A 36 -4.36 -12.80 13.62
N ASN A 37 -5.43 -13.40 13.08
CA ASN A 37 -5.45 -14.09 11.79
C ASN A 37 -4.72 -13.30 10.66
N PRO A 38 -3.53 -13.75 10.22
CA PRO A 38 -2.75 -13.02 9.22
C PRO A 38 -3.48 -12.83 7.89
N ALA A 39 -4.26 -13.82 7.45
CA ALA A 39 -4.97 -13.75 6.18
C ALA A 39 -6.05 -12.65 6.19
N LEU A 40 -6.83 -12.57 7.28
CA LEU A 40 -7.87 -11.55 7.41
C LEU A 40 -7.27 -10.15 7.55
N THR A 41 -6.15 -10.02 8.27
CA THR A 41 -5.45 -8.74 8.38
C THR A 41 -4.88 -8.27 7.05
N ILE A 42 -4.31 -9.17 6.25
CA ILE A 42 -3.83 -8.84 4.90
C ILE A 42 -5.00 -8.41 4.01
N ALA A 43 -6.12 -9.12 4.04
CA ALA A 43 -7.31 -8.76 3.26
C ALA A 43 -7.85 -7.36 3.63
N ALA A 44 -7.93 -7.05 4.93
CA ALA A 44 -8.37 -5.74 5.40
C ALA A 44 -7.42 -4.61 4.98
N LEU A 45 -6.10 -4.83 5.04
CA LEU A 45 -5.12 -3.85 4.57
C LEU A 45 -5.19 -3.64 3.06
N ALA A 46 -5.33 -4.73 2.29
CA ALA A 46 -5.48 -4.66 0.85
C ALA A 46 -6.70 -3.83 0.43
N ASP A 47 -7.83 -4.01 1.12
CA ASP A 47 -9.06 -3.23 0.88
C ASP A 47 -8.86 -1.73 1.17
N CYS A 48 -8.22 -1.39 2.30
CA CYS A 48 -7.83 -0.01 2.63
C CYS A 48 -6.93 0.63 1.56
N PHE A 49 -5.94 -0.11 1.04
CA PHE A 49 -5.04 0.40 0.00
C PHE A 49 -5.77 0.59 -1.33
N ALA A 50 -6.69 -0.31 -1.68
CA ALA A 50 -7.53 -0.19 -2.86
C ALA A 50 -8.42 1.06 -2.76
N GLU A 51 -9.06 1.29 -1.62
CA GLU A 51 -9.87 2.51 -1.38
C GLU A 51 -9.00 3.77 -1.54
N HIS A 52 -7.82 3.80 -0.93
CA HIS A 52 -6.90 4.93 -1.04
C HIS A 52 -6.48 5.21 -2.49
N SER A 53 -6.04 4.17 -3.21
CA SER A 53 -5.60 4.29 -4.60
C SER A 53 -6.72 4.76 -5.52
N SER A 54 -7.98 4.35 -5.26
CA SER A 54 -9.14 4.81 -6.03
C SER A 54 -9.43 6.31 -5.85
N ARG A 55 -9.20 6.85 -4.64
CA ARG A 55 -9.33 8.28 -4.35
C ARG A 55 -8.24 9.09 -5.05
N THR A 56 -7.00 8.62 -5.01
CA THR A 56 -5.83 9.31 -5.59
C THR A 56 -5.81 9.20 -7.13
N GLY A 57 -6.24 8.06 -7.69
CA GLY A 57 -6.26 7.77 -9.14
C GLY A 57 -7.25 8.59 -9.97
N SER A 58 -8.10 9.39 -9.33
CA SER A 58 -9.02 10.33 -10.01
C SER A 58 -8.32 11.60 -10.51
N SER A 59 -7.08 11.88 -10.09
CA SER A 59 -6.36 13.12 -10.41
C SER A 59 -5.20 12.98 -11.42
N SER A 60 -4.82 11.77 -11.87
CA SER A 60 -3.63 11.58 -12.73
C SER A 60 -3.84 10.80 -14.04
N ARG A 61 -5.09 10.54 -14.48
CA ARG A 61 -5.34 9.83 -15.75
C ARG A 61 -5.18 10.73 -16.99
N ALA A 62 -4.00 11.32 -17.16
CA ALA A 62 -3.49 11.72 -18.48
C ALA A 62 -2.89 10.46 -19.12
N GLN A 63 -3.72 9.79 -19.93
CA GLN A 63 -3.40 8.56 -20.61
C GLN A 63 -2.43 8.86 -21.78
N PRO A 64 -1.23 8.25 -21.85
CA PRO A 64 -0.34 8.44 -23.00
C PRO A 64 -0.96 7.79 -24.25
N ARG A 65 -0.90 8.51 -25.37
CA ARG A 65 -1.34 8.09 -26.71
C ARG A 65 -0.37 7.08 -27.32
#